data_AF-F8DGH2-F1
#
_entry.id   AF-F8DGH2-F1
#
_cell.length_a   1.000
_cell.length_b   1.000
_cell.length_c   1.000
_cell.angle_alpha   90.00
_cell.angle_beta   90.00
_cell.angle_gamma   90.00
#
_symmetry.space_group_name_H-M   'P 1'
#
loop_
_entity.id
_entity.type
_entity.pdbx_description
1 polymer ?
#
loop_
_entity_poly.entity_id
_entity_poly.type
_entity_poly.pdbx_seq_one_letter_code
_entity_poly.pdbx_strand_id
1 'polypeptide(L)'
;MDMMKEIKQRGFSSKVFLVALSLVVVAGVFIAFRRGKIQENSKSILEQQRFIVVDDSGDENLYRSYFENGYDLRSNNSYSKTQVVVKNGKKYGSYSDEKPSDRYHRDLYRNITSAILNLKVSREEIEKSNFVIERDPKSLITKSLVKEGKTPDFEAKVLNEKNQFSKVRITYNQDYLPIKLEWYFKGKDGLKWYTWSRFSYPYQTESEFNKKLDEEIQRIKDIEEEHEAEGRDG
;
A
#
# COMPACT_ATOMS: atom_id res chain seq x y z
N MET A 1 56.60 46.76 -19.90
CA MET A 1 55.35 46.02 -20.20
C MET A 1 55.78 44.82 -21.03
N ASP A 2 55.59 43.56 -20.64
CA ASP A 2 54.72 42.95 -19.65
C ASP A 2 55.43 41.72 -19.07
N MET A 3 55.32 41.49 -17.76
CA MET A 3 55.84 40.30 -17.10
C MET A 3 54.71 39.27 -17.05
N MET A 4 54.63 38.39 -18.06
CA MET A 4 53.69 37.27 -18.03
C MET A 4 54.17 36.23 -17.01
N LYS A 5 53.46 36.13 -15.87
CA LYS A 5 53.60 35.04 -14.91
C LYS A 5 52.96 33.78 -15.50
N GLU A 6 53.78 32.79 -15.87
CA GLU A 6 53.30 31.45 -16.18
C GLU A 6 52.70 30.80 -14.93
N ILE A 7 51.37 30.61 -14.94
CA ILE A 7 50.68 29.78 -13.95
C ILE A 7 50.85 28.32 -14.40
N LYS A 8 51.77 27.62 -13.75
CA LYS A 8 52.00 26.18 -13.96
C LYS A 8 50.73 25.42 -13.52
N GLN A 9 49.89 25.02 -14.48
CA GLN A 9 48.77 24.13 -14.20
C GLN A 9 49.32 22.80 -13.69
N ARG A 10 49.13 22.56 -12.39
CA ARG A 10 49.52 21.32 -11.72
C ARG A 10 48.57 20.23 -12.20
N GLY A 11 48.97 19.50 -13.24
CA GLY A 11 48.20 18.39 -13.81
C GLY A 11 47.80 17.42 -12.70
N PHE A 12 46.50 17.11 -12.62
CA PHE A 12 45.99 16.11 -11.70
C PHE A 12 46.72 14.79 -11.96
N SER A 13 47.43 14.27 -10.96
CA SER A 13 48.19 13.04 -11.14
C SER A 13 47.21 11.88 -11.33
N SER A 14 47.46 11.03 -12.34
CA SER A 14 46.66 9.82 -12.61
C SER A 14 46.50 8.94 -11.36
N LYS A 15 47.50 8.93 -10.46
CA LYS A 15 47.45 8.23 -9.17
C LYS A 15 46.41 8.83 -8.22
N VAL A 16 46.29 10.16 -8.15
CA VAL A 16 45.27 10.85 -7.34
C VAL A 16 43.87 10.56 -7.87
N PHE A 17 43.71 10.50 -9.20
CA PHE A 17 42.45 10.15 -9.84
C PHE A 17 42.03 8.70 -9.54
N LEU A 18 42.96 7.75 -9.62
CA LEU A 18 42.69 6.34 -9.30
C LEU A 18 42.33 6.13 -7.82
N VAL A 19 43.01 6.83 -6.91
CA VAL A 19 42.67 6.80 -5.47
C VAL A 19 41.28 7.39 -5.24
N ALA A 20 40.95 8.53 -5.85
CA ALA A 20 39.61 9.11 -5.75
C ALA A 20 38.52 8.16 -6.29
N LEU A 21 38.78 7.51 -7.44
CA LEU A 21 37.86 6.54 -8.03
C LEU A 21 37.63 5.32 -7.11
N SER A 22 38.70 4.79 -6.50
CA SER A 22 38.58 3.67 -5.55
C SER A 22 37.76 4.04 -4.31
N LEU A 23 37.90 5.27 -3.80
CA LEU A 23 37.13 5.75 -2.65
C LEU A 23 35.64 5.90 -2.99
N VAL A 24 35.31 6.34 -4.21
CA VAL A 24 33.93 6.42 -4.70
C VAL A 24 33.30 5.02 -4.82
N VAL A 25 34.04 4.03 -5.33
CA VAL A 25 33.55 2.64 -5.43
C VAL A 25 33.33 2.06 -4.04
N VAL A 26 34.29 2.20 -3.12
CA VAL A 26 34.17 1.73 -1.74
C VAL A 26 33.00 2.41 -1.02
N ALA A 27 32.83 3.72 -1.20
CA ALA A 27 31.69 4.45 -0.65
C ALA A 27 30.36 3.96 -1.25
N GLY A 28 30.30 3.69 -2.55
CA GLY A 28 29.12 3.13 -3.22
C GLY A 28 28.74 1.76 -2.69
N VAL A 29 29.72 0.85 -2.55
CA VAL A 29 29.52 -0.48 -1.94
C VAL A 29 29.10 -0.36 -0.48
N PHE A 30 29.72 0.54 0.28
CA PHE A 30 29.40 0.76 1.69
C PHE A 30 28.00 1.36 1.87
N ILE A 31 27.56 2.26 1.00
CA ILE A 31 26.20 2.82 0.98
C ILE A 31 25.18 1.74 0.60
N ALA A 32 25.47 0.90 -0.41
CA ALA A 32 24.62 -0.23 -0.78
C ALA A 32 24.51 -1.26 0.36
N PHE A 33 25.63 -1.59 1.00
CA PHE A 33 25.67 -2.46 2.17
C PHE A 33 24.95 -1.86 3.38
N ARG A 34 25.10 -0.55 3.63
CA ARG A 34 24.34 0.17 4.66
C ARG A 34 22.85 0.22 4.35
N ARG A 35 22.44 0.42 3.09
CA ARG A 35 21.03 0.30 2.67
C ARG A 35 20.48 -1.09 2.92
N GLY A 36 21.26 -2.14 2.63
CA GLY A 36 20.91 -3.52 3.00
C GLY A 36 20.85 -3.76 4.53
N LYS A 37 21.61 -2.99 5.32
CA LYS A 37 21.59 -3.01 6.80
C LYS A 37 20.57 -2.07 7.44
N ILE A 38 20.02 -1.09 6.72
CA ILE A 38 18.84 -0.36 7.18
C ILE A 38 17.74 -1.40 7.15
N GLN A 39 17.37 -1.88 8.33
CA GLN A 39 16.34 -2.88 8.54
C GLN A 39 14.99 -2.20 8.21
N GLU A 40 14.73 -1.99 6.93
CA GLU A 40 13.44 -1.53 6.46
C GLU A 40 12.42 -2.55 6.93
N ASN A 41 11.49 -2.09 7.75
CA ASN A 41 10.38 -2.92 8.19
C ASN A 41 9.30 -2.95 7.09
N SER A 42 8.40 -3.91 7.20
CA SER A 42 7.25 -4.10 6.29
C SER A 42 6.50 -2.82 5.99
N LYS A 43 6.32 -1.92 6.97
CA LYS A 43 5.65 -0.63 6.76
C LYS A 43 6.46 0.28 5.83
N SER A 44 7.76 0.47 6.08
CA SER A 44 8.60 1.30 5.20
C SER A 44 8.70 0.74 3.79
N ILE A 45 8.74 -0.59 3.64
CA ILE A 45 8.75 -1.26 2.33
C ILE A 45 7.45 -0.96 1.58
N LEU A 46 6.30 -1.10 2.27
CA LEU A 46 4.99 -0.79 1.70
C LEU A 46 4.84 0.69 1.32
N GLU A 47 5.32 1.61 2.16
CA GLU A 47 5.29 3.05 1.87
C GLU A 47 6.17 3.41 0.67
N GLN A 48 7.31 2.74 0.49
CA GLN A 48 8.15 2.89 -0.70
C GLN A 48 7.50 2.32 -1.96
N GLN A 49 6.84 1.15 -1.84
CA GLN A 49 6.08 0.55 -2.92
C GLN A 49 4.93 1.44 -3.39
N ARG A 50 4.37 2.26 -2.49
CA ARG A 50 3.39 3.34 -2.72
C ARG A 50 2.02 2.89 -3.20
N PHE A 51 1.94 2.01 -4.19
CA PHE A 51 0.70 1.55 -4.79
C PHE A 51 0.35 0.17 -4.26
N ILE A 52 -0.88 0.00 -3.81
CA ILE A 52 -1.41 -1.31 -3.38
C ILE A 52 -2.77 -1.53 -4.01
N VAL A 53 -2.97 -2.73 -4.55
CA VAL A 53 -4.26 -3.17 -5.10
C VAL A 53 -4.81 -4.26 -4.20
N VAL A 54 -6.08 -4.15 -3.85
CA VAL A 54 -6.88 -5.23 -3.27
C VAL A 54 -7.60 -5.91 -4.41
N ASP A 55 -7.26 -7.19 -4.62
CA ASP A 55 -7.77 -7.95 -5.75
C ASP A 55 -9.28 -8.18 -5.64
N ASP A 56 -9.93 -8.30 -6.81
CA ASP A 56 -11.33 -8.69 -6.93
C ASP A 56 -11.55 -10.09 -6.31
N SER A 57 -12.71 -10.27 -5.69
CA SER A 57 -13.13 -11.52 -5.09
C SER A 57 -13.55 -12.57 -6.12
N GLY A 58 -12.59 -13.25 -6.72
CA GLY A 58 -12.83 -14.51 -7.45
C GLY A 58 -12.75 -15.78 -6.57
N ASP A 59 -12.32 -15.65 -5.31
CA ASP A 59 -12.10 -16.76 -4.37
C ASP A 59 -13.31 -16.94 -3.43
N GLU A 60 -13.97 -18.09 -3.49
CA GLU A 60 -15.14 -18.43 -2.67
C GLU A 60 -14.87 -18.36 -1.15
N ASN A 61 -13.59 -18.43 -0.72
CA ASN A 61 -13.19 -18.36 0.69
C ASN A 61 -12.94 -16.93 1.20
N LEU A 62 -13.12 -15.90 0.37
CA LEU A 62 -13.07 -14.52 0.81
C LEU A 62 -14.26 -14.19 1.73
N TYR A 63 -13.97 -13.50 2.84
CA TYR A 63 -15.01 -13.11 3.79
C TYR A 63 -16.00 -12.10 3.19
N ARG A 64 -15.55 -11.30 2.23
CA ARG A 64 -16.33 -10.26 1.57
C ARG A 64 -16.04 -10.26 0.08
N SER A 65 -17.10 -10.07 -0.70
CA SER A 65 -16.95 -9.73 -2.11
C SER A 65 -16.55 -8.27 -2.22
N TYR A 66 -15.51 -7.99 -3.01
CA TYR A 66 -15.03 -6.66 -3.30
C TYR A 66 -14.75 -6.56 -4.79
N PHE A 67 -15.09 -5.43 -5.39
CA PHE A 67 -14.47 -4.99 -6.63
C PHE A 67 -12.96 -4.82 -6.40
N GLU A 68 -12.15 -4.92 -7.45
CA GLU A 68 -10.74 -4.51 -7.38
C GLU A 68 -10.64 -3.05 -6.88
N ASN A 69 -9.78 -2.79 -5.89
CA ASN A 69 -9.54 -1.43 -5.38
C ASN A 69 -8.06 -1.10 -5.39
N GLY A 70 -7.66 0.01 -6.01
CA GLY A 70 -6.28 0.49 -5.99
C GLY A 70 -6.12 1.75 -5.14
N TYR A 71 -4.98 1.84 -4.45
CA TYR A 71 -4.64 2.97 -3.57
C TYR A 71 -3.23 3.46 -3.84
N ASP A 72 -3.07 4.78 -3.95
CA ASP A 72 -1.79 5.47 -3.86
C ASP A 72 -1.62 6.02 -2.44
N LEU A 73 -0.78 5.35 -1.64
CA LEU A 73 -0.52 5.67 -0.24
C LEU A 73 0.13 7.04 -0.03
N ARG A 74 0.64 7.68 -1.08
CA ARG A 74 1.31 8.98 -1.01
C ARG A 74 0.41 10.15 -1.40
N SER A 75 -0.38 10.00 -2.47
CA SER A 75 -1.22 11.09 -2.99
C SER A 75 -2.67 11.04 -2.51
N ASN A 76 -3.07 9.96 -1.82
CA ASN A 76 -4.45 9.67 -1.44
C ASN A 76 -5.41 9.58 -2.64
N ASN A 77 -4.89 9.20 -3.80
CA ASN A 77 -5.70 8.81 -4.95
C ASN A 77 -6.10 7.33 -4.82
N SER A 78 -7.31 7.00 -5.22
CA SER A 78 -7.79 5.62 -5.22
C SER A 78 -8.85 5.37 -6.28
N TYR A 79 -9.05 4.10 -6.63
CA TYR A 79 -10.22 3.65 -7.36
C TYR A 79 -10.83 2.44 -6.66
N SER A 80 -12.15 2.31 -6.81
CA SER A 80 -12.90 1.07 -6.64
C SER A 80 -13.56 0.81 -7.98
N LYS A 81 -13.16 -0.30 -8.62
CA LYS A 81 -13.51 -0.62 -10.01
C LYS A 81 -15.03 -0.49 -10.23
N THR A 82 -15.43 0.25 -11.26
CA THR A 82 -16.82 0.61 -11.61
C THR A 82 -17.65 1.34 -10.54
N GLN A 83 -17.09 1.72 -9.39
CA GLN A 83 -17.87 2.27 -8.27
C GLN A 83 -17.54 3.73 -7.97
N VAL A 84 -16.26 4.02 -7.71
CA VAL A 84 -15.83 5.35 -7.29
C VAL A 84 -14.35 5.56 -7.60
N VAL A 85 -14.00 6.79 -7.95
CA VAL A 85 -12.60 7.22 -8.07
C VAL A 85 -12.37 8.47 -7.23
N VAL A 86 -11.29 8.48 -6.45
CA VAL A 86 -10.74 9.67 -5.80
C VAL A 86 -9.45 10.04 -6.52
N LYS A 87 -9.42 11.21 -7.17
CA LYS A 87 -8.25 11.69 -7.90
C LYS A 87 -8.06 13.18 -7.67
N ASN A 88 -6.87 13.57 -7.21
CA ASN A 88 -6.46 14.96 -6.99
C ASN A 88 -7.47 15.77 -6.17
N GLY A 89 -7.96 15.17 -5.08
CA GLY A 89 -8.93 15.80 -4.19
C GLY A 89 -10.35 15.93 -4.77
N LYS A 90 -10.66 15.27 -5.89
CA LYS A 90 -12.00 15.14 -6.47
C LYS A 90 -12.50 13.71 -6.37
N LYS A 91 -13.82 13.54 -6.34
CA LYS A 91 -14.50 12.25 -6.35
C LYS A 91 -15.37 12.13 -7.59
N TYR A 92 -15.33 10.96 -8.24
CA TYR A 92 -16.12 10.60 -9.43
C TYR A 92 -16.90 9.33 -9.11
N GLY A 93 -18.18 9.27 -9.53
CA GLY A 93 -19.13 8.26 -9.07
C GLY A 93 -19.55 8.43 -7.61
N SER A 94 -20.37 7.50 -7.11
CA SER A 94 -20.91 7.46 -5.74
C SER A 94 -21.69 8.72 -5.34
N TYR A 95 -23.02 8.63 -5.25
CA TYR A 95 -23.97 9.71 -4.89
C TYR A 95 -23.88 10.26 -3.45
N SER A 96 -22.91 9.81 -2.64
CA SER A 96 -22.74 10.31 -1.27
C SER A 96 -22.13 11.71 -1.25
N ASP A 97 -22.56 12.59 -0.35
CA ASP A 97 -21.94 13.92 -0.12
C ASP A 97 -20.61 13.86 0.65
N GLU A 98 -20.08 12.67 0.90
CA GLU A 98 -18.83 12.51 1.65
C GLU A 98 -17.63 13.19 0.95
N LYS A 99 -16.76 13.81 1.75
CA LYS A 99 -15.52 14.42 1.26
C LYS A 99 -14.63 13.35 0.60
N PRO A 100 -13.92 13.69 -0.49
CA PRO A 100 -13.02 12.74 -1.17
C PRO A 100 -11.94 12.15 -0.25
N SER A 101 -11.41 12.96 0.67
CA SER A 101 -10.45 12.50 1.69
C SER A 101 -11.06 11.45 2.64
N ASP A 102 -12.30 11.66 3.07
CA ASP A 102 -12.99 10.77 4.00
C ASP A 102 -13.30 9.45 3.30
N ARG A 103 -13.72 9.52 2.03
CA ARG A 103 -13.91 8.36 1.16
C ARG A 103 -12.64 7.52 1.08
N TYR A 104 -11.51 8.14 0.72
CA TYR A 104 -10.22 7.47 0.58
C TYR A 104 -9.85 6.71 1.85
N HIS A 105 -9.84 7.41 3.01
CA HIS A 105 -9.41 6.79 4.27
C HIS A 105 -10.37 5.69 4.73
N ARG A 106 -11.68 5.89 4.58
CA ARG A 106 -12.66 4.86 4.93
C ARG A 106 -12.42 3.58 4.14
N ASP A 107 -12.29 3.69 2.82
CA ASP A 107 -12.11 2.52 1.96
C ASP A 107 -10.72 1.87 2.19
N LEU A 108 -9.67 2.68 2.38
CA LEU A 108 -8.33 2.20 2.71
C LEU A 108 -8.33 1.37 4.01
N TYR A 109 -8.93 1.88 5.10
CA TYR A 109 -8.96 1.17 6.38
C TYR A 109 -9.95 -0.01 6.40
N ARG A 110 -10.93 -0.03 5.50
CA ARG A 110 -11.82 -1.18 5.31
C ARG A 110 -11.13 -2.34 4.59
N ASN A 111 -10.34 -2.02 3.56
CA ASN A 111 -9.80 -3.00 2.63
C ASN A 111 -8.35 -3.39 2.95
N ILE A 112 -7.44 -2.41 3.15
CA ILE A 112 -6.04 -2.70 3.54
C ILE A 112 -5.91 -2.95 5.04
N THR A 113 -6.69 -2.21 5.83
CA THR A 113 -6.76 -2.28 7.30
C THR A 113 -5.49 -1.80 8.02
N SER A 114 -5.66 -1.38 9.27
CA SER A 114 -4.54 -0.95 10.12
C SER A 114 -3.54 -2.06 10.41
N ALA A 115 -3.98 -3.32 10.40
CA ALA A 115 -3.14 -4.50 10.58
C ALA A 115 -2.03 -4.62 9.52
N ILE A 116 -2.23 -4.05 8.33
CA ILE A 116 -1.19 -3.97 7.29
C ILE A 116 -0.46 -2.62 7.37
N LEU A 117 -1.20 -1.52 7.45
CA LEU A 117 -0.62 -0.16 7.37
C LEU A 117 0.30 0.20 8.55
N ASN A 118 0.11 -0.40 9.72
CA ASN A 118 0.86 -0.08 10.93
C ASN A 118 1.77 -1.19 11.44
N LEU A 119 1.73 -2.36 10.81
CA LEU A 119 2.56 -3.47 11.22
C LEU A 119 4.02 -3.23 10.83
N LYS A 120 4.91 -3.36 11.83
CA LYS A 120 6.36 -3.30 11.65
C LYS A 120 6.94 -4.69 11.87
N VAL A 121 7.30 -5.37 10.80
CA VAL A 121 8.02 -6.65 10.80
C VAL A 121 9.35 -6.44 10.10
N SER A 122 10.45 -6.97 10.63
CA SER A 122 11.74 -6.93 9.93
C SER A 122 11.80 -7.99 8.82
N ARG A 123 12.64 -7.77 7.81
CA ARG A 123 12.91 -8.78 6.76
C ARG A 123 13.36 -10.12 7.35
N GLU A 124 14.24 -10.08 8.34
CA GLU A 124 14.73 -11.26 9.06
C GLU A 124 13.59 -12.03 9.74
N GLU A 125 12.62 -11.33 10.34
CA GLU A 125 11.47 -12.00 10.94
C GLU A 125 10.57 -12.63 9.87
N ILE A 126 10.34 -11.95 8.74
CA ILE A 126 9.61 -12.50 7.60
C ILE A 126 10.29 -13.79 7.11
N GLU A 127 11.60 -13.77 6.91
CA GLU A 127 12.39 -14.94 6.46
C GLU A 127 12.32 -16.10 7.45
N LYS A 128 12.56 -15.84 8.74
CA LYS A 128 12.50 -16.86 9.80
C LYS A 128 11.12 -17.48 9.95
N SER A 129 10.07 -16.75 9.58
CA SER A 129 8.68 -17.22 9.60
C SER A 129 8.26 -18.00 8.35
N ASN A 130 9.19 -18.22 7.40
CA ASN A 130 8.86 -18.74 6.06
C ASN A 130 7.80 -17.88 5.35
N PHE A 131 7.96 -16.56 5.44
CA PHE A 131 7.08 -15.55 4.82
C PHE A 131 5.63 -15.54 5.35
N VAL A 132 5.36 -16.14 6.50
CA VAL A 132 4.02 -16.17 7.12
C VAL A 132 4.10 -15.74 8.58
N ILE A 133 3.56 -14.55 8.86
CA ILE A 133 3.58 -13.96 10.20
C ILE A 133 2.21 -14.09 10.84
N GLU A 134 2.15 -14.67 12.05
CA GLU A 134 0.98 -14.63 12.91
C GLU A 134 1.14 -13.59 14.03
N ARG A 135 0.04 -12.92 14.39
CA ARG A 135 -0.03 -11.90 15.44
C ARG A 135 -1.31 -12.00 16.25
N ASP A 136 -1.22 -11.59 17.50
CA ASP A 136 -2.39 -11.26 18.32
C ASP A 136 -3.07 -10.02 17.70
N PRO A 137 -4.36 -10.10 17.30
CA PRO A 137 -5.10 -8.98 16.73
C PRO A 137 -5.08 -7.73 17.63
N LYS A 138 -5.08 -7.88 18.96
CA LYS A 138 -5.07 -6.76 19.91
C LYS A 138 -3.79 -5.93 19.81
N SER A 139 -2.67 -6.56 19.45
CA SER A 139 -1.38 -5.87 19.25
C SER A 139 -1.36 -4.96 18.02
N LEU A 140 -2.29 -5.15 17.10
CA LEU A 140 -2.36 -4.43 15.82
C LEU A 140 -3.39 -3.28 15.83
N ILE A 141 -4.16 -3.13 16.91
CA ILE A 141 -5.14 -2.06 17.06
C ILE A 141 -4.45 -0.71 17.04
N THR A 142 -4.91 0.18 16.16
CA THR A 142 -4.42 1.55 16.13
C THR A 142 -5.32 2.44 17.00
N LYS A 143 -4.90 2.68 18.25
CA LYS A 143 -5.70 3.41 19.25
C LYS A 143 -6.18 4.79 18.80
N SER A 144 -5.44 5.48 17.94
CA SER A 144 -5.85 6.78 17.39
C SER A 144 -7.04 6.68 16.44
N LEU A 145 -7.20 5.56 15.71
CA LEU A 145 -8.34 5.32 14.81
C LEU A 145 -9.62 4.89 15.56
N VAL A 146 -9.50 4.50 16.82
CA VAL A 146 -10.64 4.08 17.68
C VAL A 146 -11.37 5.29 18.27
N LYS A 147 -10.72 6.46 18.31
CA LYS A 147 -11.33 7.70 18.82
C LYS A 147 -11.94 8.45 17.63
N GLU A 148 -13.10 9.09 17.86
CA GLU A 148 -13.88 9.90 16.88
C GLU A 148 -15.00 9.17 16.08
N GLY A 149 -15.54 8.07 16.58
CA GLY A 149 -16.81 7.51 16.06
C GLY A 149 -16.74 6.86 14.66
N LYS A 150 -15.55 6.76 14.08
CA LYS A 150 -15.24 6.07 12.81
C LYS A 150 -14.28 4.90 13.05
N THR A 151 -14.60 4.02 14.00
CA THR A 151 -13.77 2.82 14.28
C THR A 151 -13.69 1.95 13.04
N PRO A 152 -12.50 1.69 12.47
CA PRO A 152 -12.40 0.85 11.29
C PRO A 152 -12.83 -0.60 11.55
N ASP A 153 -13.14 -1.32 10.48
CA ASP A 153 -13.70 -2.67 10.53
C ASP A 153 -12.82 -3.66 11.31
N PHE A 154 -11.51 -3.51 11.22
CA PHE A 154 -10.56 -4.35 11.95
C PHE A 154 -10.70 -4.14 13.46
N GLU A 155 -10.54 -2.91 13.95
CA GLU A 155 -10.67 -2.57 15.36
C GLU A 155 -12.04 -2.94 15.91
N ALA A 156 -13.11 -2.63 15.17
CA ALA A 156 -14.47 -2.98 15.58
C ALA A 156 -14.65 -4.50 15.77
N LYS A 157 -14.02 -5.31 14.89
CA LYS A 157 -14.10 -6.77 14.99
C LYS A 157 -13.26 -7.33 16.12
N VAL A 158 -12.05 -6.82 16.33
CA VAL A 158 -11.16 -7.25 17.41
C VAL A 158 -11.74 -6.90 18.78
N LEU A 159 -12.37 -5.72 18.91
CA LEU A 159 -12.97 -5.27 20.17
C LEU A 159 -14.29 -5.98 20.51
N ASN A 160 -14.98 -6.54 19.52
CA ASN A 160 -16.23 -7.26 19.76
C ASN A 160 -15.96 -8.71 20.17
N GLU A 161 -16.13 -8.99 21.47
CA GLU A 161 -15.91 -10.31 22.09
C GLU A 161 -16.72 -11.44 21.44
N LYS A 162 -17.90 -11.15 20.89
CA LYS A 162 -18.74 -12.17 20.21
C LYS A 162 -18.08 -12.75 18.96
N ASN A 163 -17.16 -12.00 18.34
CA ASN A 163 -16.45 -12.46 17.15
C ASN A 163 -15.38 -13.50 17.46
N GLN A 164 -14.99 -13.71 18.72
CA GLN A 164 -13.89 -14.66 19.08
C GLN A 164 -12.63 -14.47 18.23
N PHE A 165 -12.33 -13.22 17.87
CA PHE A 165 -11.18 -12.89 17.02
C PHE A 165 -9.91 -13.09 17.85
N SER A 166 -9.09 -14.05 17.45
CA SER A 166 -7.91 -14.46 18.22
C SER A 166 -6.59 -14.46 17.47
N LYS A 167 -6.58 -14.49 16.12
CA LYS A 167 -5.32 -14.47 15.35
C LYS A 167 -5.45 -13.72 14.03
N VAL A 168 -4.41 -12.97 13.69
CA VAL A 168 -4.18 -12.44 12.34
C VAL A 168 -3.00 -13.19 11.74
N ARG A 169 -3.11 -13.54 10.46
CA ARG A 169 -2.02 -14.10 9.66
C ARG A 169 -1.79 -13.24 8.42
N ILE A 170 -0.54 -12.92 8.16
CA ILE A 170 -0.12 -12.14 6.98
C ILE A 170 0.93 -12.95 6.23
N THR A 171 0.66 -13.19 4.94
CA THR A 171 1.60 -13.83 4.03
C THR A 171 2.32 -12.77 3.22
N TYR A 172 3.63 -12.93 3.04
CA TYR A 172 4.49 -12.02 2.29
C TYR A 172 5.03 -12.69 1.01
N ASN A 173 5.39 -11.89 0.02
CA ASN A 173 6.18 -12.33 -1.14
C ASN A 173 7.70 -12.19 -0.87
N GLN A 174 8.51 -12.54 -1.87
CA GLN A 174 9.98 -12.45 -1.79
C GLN A 174 10.50 -11.00 -1.73
N ASP A 175 9.69 -10.02 -2.14
CA ASP A 175 9.99 -8.60 -2.00
C ASP A 175 9.54 -8.03 -0.65
N TYR A 176 9.16 -8.89 0.31
CA TYR A 176 8.73 -8.54 1.65
C TYR A 176 7.46 -7.66 1.69
N LEU A 177 6.65 -7.73 0.64
CA LEU A 177 5.34 -7.09 0.55
C LEU A 177 4.22 -8.05 0.98
N PRO A 178 3.24 -7.60 1.77
CA PRO A 178 2.11 -8.44 2.17
C PRO A 178 1.24 -8.76 0.96
N ILE A 179 0.93 -10.04 0.73
CA ILE A 179 0.10 -10.49 -0.40
C ILE A 179 -1.23 -11.11 0.04
N LYS A 180 -1.36 -11.45 1.32
CA LYS A 180 -2.60 -12.04 1.86
C LYS A 180 -2.75 -11.70 3.34
N LEU A 181 -3.96 -11.28 3.72
CA LEU A 181 -4.38 -11.04 5.10
C LEU A 181 -5.51 -12.01 5.45
N GLU A 182 -5.32 -12.80 6.50
CA GLU A 182 -6.28 -13.78 6.99
C GLU A 182 -6.58 -13.54 8.48
N TRP A 183 -7.86 -13.68 8.84
CA TRP A 183 -8.33 -13.48 10.20
C TRP A 183 -8.94 -14.77 10.74
N TYR A 184 -8.56 -15.16 11.95
CA TYR A 184 -9.17 -16.25 12.68
C TYR A 184 -10.21 -15.72 13.66
N PHE A 185 -11.47 -15.87 13.32
CA PHE A 185 -12.60 -15.38 14.12
C PHE A 185 -13.86 -16.20 13.82
N LYS A 186 -14.88 -16.07 14.67
CA LYS A 186 -16.21 -16.63 14.49
C LYS A 186 -17.00 -15.79 13.49
N GLY A 187 -16.93 -16.18 12.22
CA GLY A 187 -17.67 -15.59 11.10
C GLY A 187 -18.98 -16.33 10.81
N LYS A 188 -19.50 -16.16 9.58
CA LYS A 188 -20.76 -16.77 9.12
C LYS A 188 -20.75 -18.30 9.13
N ASP A 189 -19.60 -18.91 8.87
CA ASP A 189 -19.43 -20.38 8.83
C ASP A 189 -18.78 -20.92 10.12
N GLY A 190 -18.87 -20.16 11.22
CA GLY A 190 -18.24 -20.50 12.49
C GLY A 190 -16.79 -20.02 12.62
N LEU A 191 -16.09 -20.61 13.59
CA LEU A 191 -14.73 -20.24 13.97
C LEU A 191 -13.72 -20.92 13.03
N LYS A 192 -13.14 -20.14 12.10
CA LYS A 192 -12.11 -20.60 11.17
C LYS A 192 -11.26 -19.43 10.68
N TRP A 193 -10.26 -19.74 9.85
CA TRP A 193 -9.55 -18.75 9.07
C TRP A 193 -10.43 -18.26 7.93
N TYR A 194 -10.53 -16.94 7.80
CA TYR A 194 -11.14 -16.28 6.66
C TYR A 194 -10.11 -15.41 5.96
N THR A 195 -10.03 -15.52 4.64
CA THR A 195 -9.26 -14.56 3.84
C THR A 195 -9.99 -13.23 3.86
N TRP A 196 -9.36 -12.20 4.41
CA TRP A 196 -9.94 -10.86 4.44
C TRP A 196 -9.64 -10.11 3.15
N SER A 197 -8.38 -10.15 2.71
CA SER A 197 -7.92 -9.46 1.51
C SER A 197 -6.70 -10.14 0.91
N ARG A 198 -6.59 -10.04 -0.42
CA ARG A 198 -5.39 -10.36 -1.19
C ARG A 198 -4.86 -9.07 -1.79
N PHE A 199 -3.54 -8.96 -1.87
CA PHE A 199 -2.90 -7.75 -2.31
C PHE A 199 -1.98 -8.03 -3.49
N SER A 200 -2.00 -7.10 -4.44
CA SER A 200 -1.10 -7.07 -5.58
C SER A 200 -0.48 -5.69 -5.75
N TYR A 201 0.61 -5.65 -6.52
CA TYR A 201 1.47 -4.48 -6.69
C TYR A 201 1.77 -4.21 -8.17
N PRO A 202 0.74 -4.03 -9.02
CA PRO A 202 0.93 -3.99 -10.48
C PRO A 202 1.49 -2.67 -11.00
N TYR A 203 1.48 -1.59 -10.20
CA TYR A 203 1.91 -0.26 -10.61
C TYR A 203 3.29 0.07 -10.05
N GLN A 204 4.19 0.50 -10.93
CA GLN A 204 5.52 0.97 -10.56
C GLN A 204 5.60 2.49 -10.56
N THR A 205 4.77 3.15 -11.36
CA THR A 205 4.79 4.61 -11.52
C THR A 205 3.43 5.24 -11.29
N GLU A 206 3.48 6.53 -10.92
CA GLU A 206 2.28 7.35 -10.79
C GLU A 206 1.54 7.51 -12.13
N SER A 207 2.25 7.50 -13.26
CA SER A 207 1.62 7.59 -14.57
C SER A 207 0.77 6.36 -14.90
N GLU A 208 1.26 5.17 -14.56
CA GLU A 208 0.50 3.91 -14.74
C GLU A 208 -0.74 3.89 -13.87
N PHE A 209 -0.60 4.26 -12.60
CA PHE A 209 -1.73 4.35 -11.68
C PHE A 209 -2.75 5.40 -12.15
N ASN A 210 -2.29 6.58 -12.56
CA ASN A 210 -3.15 7.66 -13.04
C ASN A 210 -3.90 7.27 -14.32
N LYS A 211 -3.28 6.50 -15.21
CA LYS A 211 -3.95 5.93 -16.39
C LYS A 211 -5.12 5.05 -15.96
N LYS A 212 -4.91 4.15 -14.99
CA LYS A 212 -6.00 3.32 -14.44
C LYS A 212 -7.12 4.18 -13.85
N LEU A 213 -6.79 5.22 -13.08
CA LEU A 213 -7.80 6.15 -12.54
C LEU A 213 -8.64 6.79 -13.66
N ASP A 214 -8.01 7.26 -14.73
CA ASP A 214 -8.71 7.88 -15.87
C ASP A 214 -9.63 6.88 -16.59
N GLU A 215 -9.16 5.65 -16.78
CA GLU A 215 -10.00 4.58 -17.35
C GLU A 215 -11.22 4.26 -16.47
N GLU A 216 -11.05 4.18 -15.15
CA GLU A 216 -12.18 3.94 -14.22
C GLU A 216 -13.15 5.14 -14.17
N ILE A 217 -12.64 6.38 -14.25
CA ILE A 217 -13.50 7.58 -14.35
C ILE A 217 -14.36 7.50 -15.61
N GLN A 218 -13.77 7.11 -16.75
CA GLN A 218 -14.53 6.98 -18.00
C GLN A 218 -15.58 5.88 -17.88
N ARG A 219 -15.21 4.69 -17.37
CA ARG A 219 -16.16 3.58 -17.15
C ARG A 219 -17.35 3.98 -16.30
N ILE A 220 -17.12 4.74 -15.21
CA ILE A 220 -18.19 5.21 -14.33
C ILE A 220 -19.14 6.15 -15.09
N LYS A 221 -18.60 7.09 -15.89
CA LYS A 221 -19.43 7.98 -16.71
C LYS A 221 -20.27 7.23 -17.73
N ASP A 222 -19.67 6.24 -18.41
CA ASP A 222 -20.36 5.44 -19.41
C ASP A 222 -21.54 4.69 -18.76
N ILE A 223 -21.35 4.13 -17.55
CA ILE A 223 -22.40 3.48 -16.76
C ILE A 223 -23.50 4.47 -16.34
N GLU A 224 -23.12 5.66 -15.87
CA GLU A 224 -24.08 6.71 -15.48
C GLU A 224 -24.93 7.16 -16.69
N GLU A 225 -24.31 7.32 -17.87
CA GLU A 225 -25.00 7.71 -19.11
C GLU A 225 -25.97 6.62 -19.59
N GLU A 226 -25.58 5.34 -19.53
CA GLU A 226 -26.45 4.21 -19.85
C GLU A 226 -27.69 4.17 -18.94
N HIS A 227 -27.50 4.33 -17.63
CA HIS A 227 -28.62 4.39 -16.68
C HIS A 227 -29.55 5.59 -16.88
N GLU A 228 -29.02 6.75 -17.26
CA GLU A 228 -29.84 7.91 -17.61
C GLU A 228 -30.66 7.70 -18.89
N ALA A 229 -30.10 7.02 -19.89
CA ALA A 229 -30.81 6.70 -21.12
C ALA A 229 -31.96 5.71 -20.87
N GLU A 230 -31.70 4.63 -20.12
CA GLU A 230 -32.72 3.65 -19.73
C GLU A 230 -33.87 4.27 -18.93
N GLY A 231 -33.57 5.22 -18.05
CA GLY A 231 -34.58 5.93 -17.24
C GLY A 231 -35.43 6.93 -18.01
N ARG A 232 -35.05 7.33 -19.23
CA ARG A 232 -35.83 8.24 -20.10
C ARG A 232 -36.76 7.51 -21.06
N ASP A 233 -36.45 6.25 -21.38
CA ASP A 233 -37.18 5.43 -22.35
C ASP A 233 -38.22 4.47 -21.70
N GLY A 234 -38.35 4.47 -20.37
CA GLY A 234 -39.34 3.70 -19.60
C GLY A 234 -40.48 4.53 -19.03
#